data_AF-A0A0R3X8M9-F1
#
_entry.id   AF-A0A0R3X8M9-F1
#
_cell.length_a   1.000
_cell.length_b   1.000
_cell.length_c   1.000
_cell.angle_alpha   90.00
_cell.angle_beta   90.00
_cell.angle_gamma   90.00
#
_symmetry.space_group_name_H-M   'P 1'
#
loop_
_entity.id
_entity.type
_entity.pdbx_description
1 polymer ?
#
loop_
_entity_poly.entity_id
_entity_poly.type
_entity_poly.pdbx_seq_one_letter_code
_entity_poly.pdbx_strand_id
1 'polypeptide(L)'
;MGKDRRVRLTRTIKPINYKLEIIPNLSNLTFKGHVTVNLQVLVYQHLTLDIYGTLASDMLGLYYSTYTDENGQTCGVLATQFESVFARRAFPCIDEPDRKATFDITIVALDNQVALSNMVRHRSFVTFDRTPVMSTYLVAMVVGHFEFISSTISTYVARNCSFGKHALTVVEKSLPFYTKLFGYPYPLSKLDLVAIPDFACNAMENWGLITYRETALLIDPKNSSLLSQQKVALTVAHEVSHMWFGNLVTMSWWTDLWLNEGFATWAQYLAVDYCFPNYRVWVSCPCASSDFCLAPLTSPTWLATPSFST
;
A
#
# COMPACT_ATOMS: atom_id res chain seq x y z
N MET A 1 10.98 -36.40 19.13
CA MET A 1 10.40 -35.42 18.19
C MET A 1 11.25 -34.16 18.24
N GLY A 2 12.16 -34.01 17.28
CA GLY A 2 13.09 -32.89 17.24
C GLY A 2 12.37 -31.58 16.89
N LYS A 3 12.60 -30.55 17.70
CA LYS A 3 12.18 -29.17 17.40
C LYS A 3 12.90 -28.73 16.13
N ASP A 4 12.22 -28.75 14.98
CA ASP A 4 12.69 -28.06 13.79
C ASP A 4 12.63 -26.56 14.08
N ARG A 5 13.70 -26.01 14.68
CA ARG A 5 13.87 -24.58 14.95
C ARG A 5 14.24 -23.82 13.68
N ARG A 6 13.55 -24.09 12.58
CA ARG A 6 13.69 -23.29 11.36
C ARG A 6 12.68 -22.14 11.42
N VAL A 7 13.22 -20.93 11.57
CA VAL A 7 12.46 -19.68 11.44
C VAL A 7 12.07 -19.41 9.97
N ARG A 8 12.79 -20.02 9.02
CA ARG A 8 12.55 -19.93 7.57
C ARG A 8 11.84 -21.16 7.02
N LEU A 9 10.85 -20.94 6.17
CA LEU A 9 10.10 -21.98 5.48
C LEU A 9 10.93 -22.65 4.39
N THR A 10 10.60 -23.90 4.06
CA THR A 10 11.31 -24.66 3.01
C THR A 10 11.28 -23.95 1.65
N ARG A 11 12.35 -24.12 0.87
CA ARG A 11 12.44 -23.59 -0.50
C ARG A 11 11.88 -24.55 -1.56
N THR A 12 11.60 -25.79 -1.19
CA THR A 12 11.09 -26.83 -2.11
C THR A 12 9.66 -26.56 -2.57
N ILE A 13 8.89 -25.79 -1.79
CA ILE A 13 7.50 -25.45 -2.09
C ILE A 13 7.47 -23.97 -2.52
N LYS A 14 6.97 -23.73 -3.73
CA LYS A 14 6.81 -22.38 -4.27
C LYS A 14 5.32 -22.06 -4.47
N PRO A 15 4.78 -20.98 -3.88
CA PRO A 15 3.43 -20.55 -4.19
C PRO A 15 3.39 -19.91 -5.57
N ILE A 16 2.37 -20.23 -6.36
CA ILE A 16 2.15 -19.65 -7.69
C ILE A 16 0.99 -18.66 -7.65
N ASN A 17 -0.09 -19.06 -6.98
CA ASN A 17 -1.32 -18.28 -6.92
C ASN A 17 -2.08 -18.59 -5.63
N TYR A 18 -2.68 -17.55 -5.06
CA TYR A 18 -3.61 -17.63 -3.95
C TYR A 18 -4.99 -17.16 -4.43
N LYS A 19 -6.02 -17.98 -4.25
CA LYS A 19 -7.41 -17.56 -4.35
C LYS A 19 -7.93 -17.35 -2.95
N LEU A 20 -8.19 -16.10 -2.59
CA LEU A 20 -8.56 -15.69 -1.24
C LEU A 20 -9.98 -15.14 -1.24
N GLU A 21 -10.86 -15.81 -0.50
CA GLU A 21 -12.19 -15.33 -0.21
C GLU A 21 -12.29 -15.02 1.29
N ILE A 22 -12.67 -13.79 1.63
CA ILE A 22 -12.90 -13.34 3.01
C ILE A 22 -14.32 -12.81 3.13
N ILE A 23 -15.03 -13.32 4.14
CA ILE A 23 -16.39 -12.95 4.51
C ILE A 23 -16.34 -12.39 5.94
N PRO A 24 -16.19 -11.06 6.08
CA PRO A 24 -16.18 -10.40 7.37
C PRO A 24 -17.59 -10.37 7.99
N ASN A 25 -17.64 -10.46 9.32
CA ASN A 25 -18.81 -10.20 10.14
C ASN A 25 -18.45 -9.12 11.16
N LEU A 26 -18.81 -7.88 10.83
CA LEU A 26 -18.47 -6.70 11.64
C LEU A 26 -19.27 -6.64 12.95
N SER A 27 -20.45 -7.27 13.04
CA SER A 27 -21.24 -7.31 14.27
C SER A 27 -20.58 -8.15 15.36
N ASN A 28 -19.96 -9.27 14.96
CA ASN A 28 -19.29 -10.19 15.88
C ASN A 28 -17.76 -10.05 15.87
N LEU A 29 -17.21 -9.08 15.13
CA LEU A 29 -15.78 -8.87 14.93
C LEU A 29 -15.03 -10.15 14.54
N THR A 30 -15.62 -10.93 13.62
CA THR A 30 -15.06 -12.19 13.12
C THR A 30 -15.00 -12.19 11.61
N PHE A 31 -14.27 -13.14 11.05
CA PHE A 31 -14.29 -13.41 9.62
C PHE A 31 -14.21 -14.91 9.37
N LYS A 32 -14.79 -15.32 8.27
CA LYS A 32 -14.67 -16.67 7.72
C LYS A 32 -14.31 -16.60 6.25
N GLY A 33 -13.88 -17.69 5.65
CA GLY A 33 -13.59 -17.71 4.23
C GLY A 33 -12.85 -18.95 3.81
N HIS A 34 -12.28 -18.88 2.62
CA HIS A 34 -11.51 -19.99 2.04
C HIS A 34 -10.26 -19.44 1.37
N VAL A 35 -9.15 -20.16 1.51
CA VAL A 35 -7.96 -19.93 0.69
C VAL A 35 -7.65 -21.18 -0.11
N THR A 36 -7.48 -21.02 -1.41
CA THR A 36 -6.90 -22.05 -2.27
C THR A 36 -5.50 -21.62 -2.68
N VAL A 37 -4.50 -22.38 -2.27
CA VAL A 37 -3.09 -22.16 -2.61
C VAL A 37 -2.68 -23.12 -3.71
N ASN A 38 -2.30 -22.55 -4.85
CA ASN A 38 -1.72 -23.29 -5.96
C ASN A 38 -0.21 -23.33 -5.77
N LEU A 39 0.31 -24.53 -5.53
CA LEU A 39 1.71 -24.77 -5.17
C LEU A 39 2.44 -25.50 -6.28
N GLN A 40 3.66 -25.06 -6.55
CA GLN A 40 4.64 -25.83 -7.32
C GLN A 40 5.48 -26.65 -6.34
N VAL A 41 5.32 -27.96 -6.40
CA VAL A 41 6.22 -28.96 -5.84
C VAL A 41 6.74 -29.81 -7.02
N LEU A 42 7.34 -30.98 -6.80
CA LEU A 42 7.69 -31.94 -7.86
C LEU A 42 6.53 -32.19 -8.84
N VAL A 43 5.28 -32.01 -8.39
CA VAL A 43 4.06 -31.96 -9.20
C VAL A 43 3.23 -30.74 -8.75
N TYR A 44 2.40 -30.17 -9.64
CA TYR A 44 1.42 -29.14 -9.30
C TYR A 44 0.40 -29.67 -8.31
N GLN A 45 0.12 -28.89 -7.26
CA GLN A 45 -0.83 -29.24 -6.21
C GLN A 45 -1.74 -28.07 -5.88
N HIS A 46 -2.96 -28.39 -5.45
CA HIS A 46 -3.98 -27.44 -5.00
C HIS A 46 -4.33 -27.75 -3.55
N LEU A 47 -4.11 -26.79 -2.65
CA LEU A 47 -4.47 -26.90 -1.25
C LEU A 47 -5.59 -25.90 -0.94
N THR A 48 -6.77 -26.40 -0.59
CA THR A 48 -7.89 -25.57 -0.14
C THR A 48 -8.06 -25.71 1.37
N LEU A 49 -8.16 -24.57 2.05
CA LEU A 49 -8.30 -24.48 3.50
C LEU A 49 -9.46 -23.55 3.84
N ASP A 50 -10.27 -23.96 4.79
CA ASP A 50 -11.27 -23.08 5.41
C ASP A 50 -10.60 -22.19 6.45
N ILE A 51 -10.97 -20.92 6.46
CA ILE A 51 -10.41 -19.90 7.35
C ILE A 51 -11.50 -19.43 8.29
N TYR A 52 -11.17 -19.36 9.58
CA TYR A 52 -11.98 -18.74 10.61
C TYR A 52 -11.06 -17.95 11.54
N GLY A 53 -11.44 -16.71 11.86
CA GLY A 53 -10.65 -15.86 12.73
C GLY A 53 -11.45 -14.72 13.34
N THR A 54 -10.83 -14.05 14.31
CA THR A 54 -11.33 -12.82 14.91
C THR A 54 -10.60 -11.63 14.30
N LEU A 55 -11.32 -10.55 14.03
CA LEU A 55 -10.72 -9.29 13.61
C LEU A 55 -9.83 -8.76 14.73
N ALA A 56 -8.62 -8.38 14.36
CA ALA A 56 -7.67 -7.83 15.31
C ALA A 56 -8.07 -6.42 15.77
N SER A 57 -7.60 -6.04 16.96
CA SER A 57 -7.79 -4.70 17.55
C SER A 57 -6.48 -3.92 17.72
N ASP A 58 -5.35 -4.51 17.33
CA ASP A 58 -3.99 -3.95 17.46
C ASP A 58 -3.48 -3.33 16.16
N MET A 59 -4.36 -3.08 15.18
CA MET A 59 -4.04 -2.52 13.85
C MET A 59 -3.07 -3.38 13.01
N LEU A 60 -2.96 -4.67 13.31
CA LEU A 60 -2.06 -5.61 12.62
C LEU A 60 -2.83 -6.83 12.10
N GLY A 61 -2.44 -7.33 10.93
CA GLY A 61 -3.20 -8.38 10.25
C GLY A 61 -4.48 -7.84 9.64
N LEU A 62 -5.56 -8.63 9.66
CA LEU A 62 -6.90 -8.19 9.30
C LEU A 62 -7.59 -7.66 10.56
N TYR A 63 -7.88 -6.37 10.59
CA TYR A 63 -8.30 -5.67 11.80
C TYR A 63 -9.52 -4.79 11.57
N TYR A 64 -10.17 -4.43 12.68
CA TYR A 64 -11.34 -3.56 12.69
C TYR A 64 -11.01 -2.22 13.33
N SER A 65 -11.44 -1.14 12.69
CA SER A 65 -11.33 0.24 13.13
C SER A 65 -12.72 0.87 13.11
N THR A 66 -12.90 1.96 13.86
CA THR A 66 -14.17 2.69 13.89
C THR A 66 -13.96 4.18 13.78
N TYR A 67 -14.93 4.88 13.22
CA TYR A 67 -15.01 6.34 13.28
C TYR A 67 -16.44 6.79 13.54
N THR A 68 -16.57 8.02 14.02
CA THR A 68 -17.87 8.69 14.14
C THR A 68 -18.13 9.50 12.87
N ASP A 69 -19.28 9.27 12.24
CA ASP A 69 -19.75 10.03 11.08
C ASP A 69 -20.28 11.42 11.49
N GLU A 70 -20.73 12.22 10.51
CA GLU A 70 -21.27 13.56 10.76
C GLU A 70 -22.60 13.55 11.53
N ASN A 71 -23.33 12.42 11.53
CA ASN A 71 -24.59 12.24 12.24
C ASN A 71 -24.39 11.71 13.69
N GLY A 72 -23.14 11.49 14.12
CA GLY A 72 -22.83 10.91 15.42
C GLY A 72 -22.94 9.37 15.48
N GLN A 73 -23.16 8.70 14.35
CA GLN A 73 -23.20 7.25 14.25
C GLN A 73 -21.78 6.67 14.22
N THR A 74 -21.56 5.55 14.92
CA THR A 74 -20.31 4.80 14.84
C THR A 74 -20.32 3.92 13.59
N CYS A 75 -19.38 4.14 12.69
CA CYS A 75 -19.18 3.40 11.46
C CYS A 75 -17.95 2.51 11.56
N GLY A 76 -18.06 1.28 11.04
CA GLY A 76 -17.00 0.30 11.06
C GLY A 76 -16.17 0.30 9.78
N VAL A 77 -14.86 0.12 9.94
CA VAL A 77 -13.89 -0.03 8.85
C VAL A 77 -13.11 -1.31 9.08
N LEU A 78 -13.13 -2.20 8.08
CA LEU A 78 -12.23 -3.33 7.99
C LEU A 78 -10.98 -2.88 7.22
N ALA A 79 -9.80 -3.22 7.72
CA ALA A 79 -8.54 -2.88 7.08
C ALA A 79 -7.48 -3.98 7.29
N THR A 80 -6.43 -3.93 6.49
CA THR A 80 -5.28 -4.83 6.58
C THR A 80 -3.98 -4.06 6.76
N GLN A 81 -3.13 -4.56 7.65
CA GLN A 81 -1.72 -4.17 7.75
C GLN A 81 -0.89 -5.44 7.89
N PHE A 82 -0.24 -5.85 6.80
CA PHE A 82 0.44 -7.15 6.75
C PHE A 82 1.96 -7.08 6.89
N GLU A 83 2.58 -5.94 6.60
CA GLU A 83 4.00 -5.78 6.86
C GLU A 83 4.29 -5.76 8.37
N SER A 84 5.27 -6.53 8.88
CA SER A 84 6.25 -7.37 8.15
C SER A 84 5.88 -8.85 8.03
N VAL A 85 5.09 -9.39 8.96
CA VAL A 85 4.81 -10.85 9.02
C VAL A 85 3.39 -11.14 9.48
N PHE A 86 2.43 -10.27 9.13
CA PHE A 86 1.08 -10.31 9.64
C PHE A 86 0.03 -10.78 8.64
N ALA A 87 0.38 -11.03 7.36
CA ALA A 87 -0.53 -11.69 6.42
C ALA A 87 -0.99 -13.06 6.94
N ARG A 88 -0.09 -13.78 7.64
CA ARG A 88 -0.39 -15.05 8.31
C ARG A 88 -1.48 -14.97 9.40
N ARG A 89 -1.83 -13.77 9.90
CA ARG A 89 -2.94 -13.57 10.84
C ARG A 89 -4.30 -13.53 10.13
N ALA A 90 -4.32 -13.30 8.82
CA ALA A 90 -5.54 -13.22 8.02
C ALA A 90 -5.80 -14.51 7.25
N PHE A 91 -4.77 -15.11 6.66
CA PHE A 91 -4.91 -16.37 5.91
C PHE A 91 -3.62 -17.21 5.93
N PRO A 92 -3.72 -18.56 5.90
CA PRO A 92 -2.57 -19.43 5.74
C PRO A 92 -1.79 -19.13 4.45
N CYS A 93 -0.51 -18.75 4.60
CA CYS A 93 0.36 -18.44 3.46
C CYS A 93 1.84 -18.65 3.78
N ILE A 94 2.66 -18.68 2.74
CA ILE A 94 4.12 -18.68 2.85
C ILE A 94 4.57 -17.22 3.00
N ASP A 95 4.53 -16.73 4.23
CA ASP A 95 4.64 -15.31 4.58
C ASP A 95 6.11 -14.84 4.71
N GLU A 96 6.82 -14.89 3.59
CA GLU A 96 8.20 -14.38 3.41
C GLU A 96 8.26 -13.50 2.15
N PRO A 97 8.99 -12.38 2.15
CA PRO A 97 8.96 -11.40 1.05
C PRO A 97 9.47 -11.95 -0.29
N ASP A 98 10.41 -12.90 -0.29
CA ASP A 98 10.91 -13.55 -1.52
C ASP A 98 9.93 -14.59 -2.12
N ARG A 99 8.79 -14.83 -1.47
CA ARG A 99 7.81 -15.86 -1.87
C ARG A 99 6.63 -15.26 -2.62
N LYS A 100 6.95 -14.49 -3.66
CA LYS A 100 5.95 -13.82 -4.48
C LYS A 100 5.03 -14.81 -5.21
N ALA A 101 3.76 -14.42 -5.34
CA ALA A 101 2.72 -15.14 -6.05
C ALA A 101 1.70 -14.15 -6.64
N THR A 102 0.75 -14.64 -7.42
CA THR A 102 -0.43 -13.87 -7.81
C THR A 102 -1.57 -14.07 -6.82
N PHE A 103 -2.47 -13.11 -6.70
CA PHE A 103 -3.60 -13.16 -5.77
C PHE A 103 -4.90 -12.87 -6.53
N ASP A 104 -5.88 -13.76 -6.38
CA ASP A 104 -7.27 -13.56 -6.79
C ASP A 104 -8.07 -13.32 -5.50
N ILE A 105 -8.55 -12.08 -5.30
CA ILE A 105 -9.12 -11.66 -4.02
C ILE A 105 -10.63 -11.44 -4.15
N THR A 106 -11.40 -11.92 -3.17
CA THR A 106 -12.85 -11.72 -3.02
C THR A 106 -13.15 -11.34 -1.56
N ILE A 107 -13.86 -10.22 -1.33
CA ILE A 107 -14.06 -9.64 0.04
C ILE A 107 -15.51 -9.24 0.32
N VAL A 108 -16.37 -10.15 0.78
CA VAL A 108 -17.82 -9.90 0.89
C VAL A 108 -18.11 -8.62 1.71
N ALA A 109 -18.84 -7.68 1.13
CA ALA A 109 -19.21 -6.41 1.74
C ALA A 109 -20.72 -6.18 1.57
N LEU A 110 -21.32 -5.37 2.46
CA LEU A 110 -22.73 -4.98 2.33
C LEU A 110 -22.92 -4.05 1.12
N ASP A 111 -24.13 -4.02 0.55
CA ASP A 111 -24.43 -3.27 -0.68
C ASP A 111 -24.13 -1.76 -0.59
N ASN A 112 -24.14 -1.20 0.63
CA ASN A 112 -23.86 0.21 0.89
C ASN A 112 -22.39 0.49 1.28
N GLN A 113 -21.52 -0.52 1.29
CA GLN A 113 -20.11 -0.37 1.63
C GLN A 113 -19.24 -0.38 0.37
N VAL A 114 -18.15 0.38 0.43
CA VAL A 114 -17.08 0.32 -0.55
C VAL A 114 -16.12 -0.78 -0.12
N ALA A 115 -15.81 -1.69 -1.05
CA ALA A 115 -14.78 -2.71 -0.88
C ALA A 115 -13.63 -2.41 -1.84
N LEU A 116 -12.42 -2.29 -1.29
CA LEU A 116 -11.18 -1.98 -2.01
C LEU A 116 -10.17 -3.10 -1.81
N SER A 117 -9.40 -3.38 -2.85
CA SER A 117 -8.23 -4.25 -2.80
C SER A 117 -7.17 -3.74 -3.77
N ASN A 118 -6.08 -4.48 -3.94
CA ASN A 118 -4.96 -4.13 -4.81
C ASN A 118 -5.39 -3.82 -6.25
N MET A 119 -6.31 -4.61 -6.80
CA MET A 119 -6.73 -4.55 -8.21
C MET A 119 -8.17 -4.02 -8.38
N VAL A 120 -8.58 -3.77 -9.62
CA VAL A 120 -9.91 -3.23 -9.94
C VAL A 120 -11.00 -4.27 -9.63
N ARG A 121 -12.15 -3.81 -9.12
CA ARG A 121 -13.31 -4.66 -8.82
C ARG A 121 -14.13 -4.97 -10.08
N HIS A 122 -14.59 -6.21 -10.23
CA HIS A 122 -15.57 -6.54 -11.26
C HIS A 122 -16.98 -6.01 -10.91
N ARG A 123 -17.73 -5.53 -11.91
CA ARG A 123 -19.01 -4.83 -11.72
C ARG A 123 -20.13 -5.67 -11.11
N SER A 124 -20.06 -6.99 -11.16
CA SER A 124 -21.15 -7.89 -10.76
C SER A 124 -20.94 -8.59 -9.42
N PHE A 125 -19.70 -8.66 -8.91
CA PHE A 125 -19.40 -9.37 -7.68
C PHE A 125 -18.19 -8.75 -6.97
N VAL A 126 -18.10 -9.11 -5.71
CA VAL A 126 -17.13 -8.70 -4.70
C VAL A 126 -15.69 -9.22 -4.98
N THR A 127 -15.37 -9.50 -6.23
CA THR A 127 -14.11 -10.09 -6.72
C THR A 127 -13.30 -9.05 -7.46
N PHE A 128 -11.99 -9.08 -7.25
CA PHE A 128 -11.01 -8.18 -7.87
C PHE A 128 -10.21 -8.92 -8.94
N ASP A 129 -9.70 -8.18 -9.92
CA ASP A 129 -8.78 -8.71 -10.92
C ASP A 129 -7.55 -9.38 -10.26
N ARG A 130 -6.94 -10.34 -10.95
CA ARG A 130 -5.72 -10.99 -10.49
C ARG A 130 -4.56 -9.99 -10.36
N THR A 131 -3.85 -10.02 -9.24
CA THR A 131 -2.64 -9.20 -9.05
C THR A 131 -1.48 -9.69 -9.92
N PRO A 132 -0.51 -8.81 -10.24
CA PRO A 132 0.82 -9.27 -10.63
C PRO A 132 1.48 -10.12 -9.55
N VAL A 133 2.64 -10.69 -9.89
CA VAL A 133 3.47 -11.44 -8.93
C VAL A 133 4.00 -10.48 -7.87
N MET A 134 3.52 -10.62 -6.63
CA MET A 134 3.86 -9.75 -5.51
C MET A 134 4.00 -10.53 -4.20
N SER A 135 4.58 -9.90 -3.18
CA SER A 135 4.79 -10.50 -1.86
C SER A 135 3.51 -10.49 -1.01
N THR A 136 3.38 -11.41 -0.07
CA THR A 136 2.18 -11.55 0.79
C THR A 136 1.88 -10.31 1.62
N TYR A 137 2.92 -9.59 2.06
CA TYR A 137 2.76 -8.40 2.90
C TYR A 137 2.11 -7.20 2.20
N LEU A 138 2.01 -7.22 0.86
CA LEU A 138 1.40 -6.17 0.05
C LEU A 138 -0.07 -6.43 -0.25
N VAL A 139 -0.61 -7.59 0.14
CA VAL A 139 -2.04 -7.88 -0.04
C VAL A 139 -2.83 -6.92 0.85
N ALA A 140 -3.78 -6.20 0.25
CA ALA A 140 -4.61 -5.25 0.98
C ALA A 140 -6.09 -5.44 0.73
N MET A 141 -6.86 -5.24 1.79
CA MET A 141 -8.31 -5.35 1.82
C MET A 141 -8.85 -4.25 2.73
N VAL A 142 -9.71 -3.39 2.20
CA VAL A 142 -10.38 -2.33 2.97
C VAL A 142 -11.87 -2.36 2.67
N VAL A 143 -12.71 -2.39 3.71
CA VAL A 143 -14.18 -2.33 3.58
C VAL A 143 -14.73 -1.30 4.55
N GLY A 144 -15.56 -0.39 4.06
CA GLY A 144 -16.20 0.62 4.89
C GLY A 144 -17.02 1.62 4.08
N HIS A 145 -17.54 2.64 4.76
CA HIS A 145 -18.24 3.75 4.12
C HIS A 145 -17.23 4.84 3.78
N PHE A 146 -16.93 4.99 2.49
CA PHE A 146 -15.97 5.97 2.00
C PHE A 146 -16.58 6.81 0.90
N GLU A 147 -16.37 8.12 1.00
CA GLU A 147 -16.47 9.01 -0.15
C GLU A 147 -15.15 9.02 -0.90
N PHE A 148 -15.17 9.36 -2.19
CA PHE A 148 -13.95 9.43 -2.97
C PHE A 148 -13.95 10.57 -3.97
N ILE A 149 -12.75 11.07 -4.26
CA ILE A 149 -12.48 11.94 -5.40
C ILE A 149 -11.68 11.12 -6.39
N SER A 150 -12.16 11.03 -7.63
CA SER A 150 -11.51 10.26 -8.69
C SER A 150 -11.09 11.15 -9.85
N SER A 151 -9.87 10.92 -10.34
CA SER A 151 -9.42 11.29 -11.68
C SER A 151 -9.01 10.00 -12.42
N THR A 152 -7.73 9.83 -12.74
CA THR A 152 -7.11 8.53 -13.08
C THR A 152 -6.64 7.78 -11.82
N ILE A 153 -6.48 8.52 -10.72
CA ILE A 153 -6.13 8.06 -9.37
C ILE A 153 -7.34 8.37 -8.48
N SER A 154 -7.62 7.54 -7.47
CA SER A 154 -8.75 7.77 -6.56
C SER A 154 -8.27 7.91 -5.12
N THR A 155 -8.78 8.92 -4.42
CA THR A 155 -8.53 9.12 -2.99
C THR A 155 -9.82 8.88 -2.22
N TYR A 156 -9.80 7.92 -1.30
CA TYR A 156 -10.93 7.48 -0.47
C TYR A 156 -10.79 8.02 0.95
N VAL A 157 -11.88 8.62 1.45
CA VAL A 157 -11.93 9.28 2.76
C VAL A 157 -13.25 8.93 3.43
N ALA A 158 -13.21 8.55 4.71
CA ALA A 158 -14.40 8.14 5.47
C ALA A 158 -15.38 9.29 5.76
N ARG A 159 -14.88 10.53 5.66
CA ARG A 159 -15.59 11.78 5.93
C ARG A 159 -15.52 12.65 4.69
N ASN A 160 -15.02 13.88 4.84
CA ASN A 160 -14.95 14.86 3.78
C ASN A 160 -13.86 14.53 2.76
N CYS A 161 -14.27 14.04 1.60
CA CYS A 161 -13.36 13.70 0.50
C CYS A 161 -12.54 14.91 -0.01
N SER A 162 -12.99 16.15 0.21
CA SER A 162 -12.26 17.35 -0.21
C SER A 162 -10.88 17.50 0.46
N PHE A 163 -10.69 16.92 1.64
CA PHE A 163 -9.39 16.92 2.32
C PHE A 163 -8.35 16.03 1.63
N GLY A 164 -8.77 15.12 0.75
CA GLY A 164 -7.89 14.28 -0.06
C GLY A 164 -7.33 14.96 -1.32
N LYS A 165 -7.77 16.18 -1.65
CA LYS A 165 -7.36 16.88 -2.89
C LYS A 165 -5.87 17.18 -2.96
N HIS A 166 -5.26 17.52 -1.82
CA HIS A 166 -3.82 17.77 -1.74
C HIS A 166 -3.03 16.51 -2.09
N ALA A 167 -3.38 15.37 -1.48
CA ALA A 167 -2.75 14.09 -1.78
C ALA A 167 -2.91 13.70 -3.25
N LEU A 168 -4.11 13.86 -3.83
CA LEU A 168 -4.34 13.60 -5.25
C LEU A 168 -3.40 14.43 -6.14
N THR A 169 -3.25 15.72 -5.85
CA THR A 169 -2.34 16.63 -6.57
C THR A 169 -0.88 16.16 -6.46
N VAL A 170 -0.48 15.65 -5.30
CA VAL A 170 0.88 15.11 -5.10
C VAL A 170 1.11 13.89 -5.97
N VAL A 171 0.18 12.92 -6.00
CA VAL A 171 0.31 11.72 -6.83
C VAL A 171 0.30 12.06 -8.33
N GLU A 172 -0.61 12.93 -8.77
CA GLU A 172 -0.71 13.34 -10.18
C GLU A 172 0.59 13.98 -10.71
N LYS A 173 1.39 14.60 -9.83
CA LYS A 173 2.71 15.15 -10.18
C LYS A 173 3.85 14.16 -9.97
N SER A 174 3.85 13.39 -8.87
CA SER A 174 4.94 12.48 -8.51
C SER A 174 4.96 11.21 -9.36
N LEU A 175 3.81 10.68 -9.77
CA LEU A 175 3.73 9.45 -10.55
C LEU A 175 4.36 9.57 -11.95
N PRO A 176 4.12 10.64 -12.74
CA PRO A 176 4.86 10.88 -13.98
C PRO A 176 6.35 11.16 -13.75
N PHE A 177 6.68 11.85 -12.66
CA PHE A 177 8.08 12.10 -12.27
C PHE A 177 8.83 10.78 -12.05
N TYR A 178 8.27 9.86 -11.26
CA TYR A 178 8.89 8.55 -11.00
C TYR A 178 8.94 7.67 -12.25
N THR A 179 7.90 7.68 -13.08
CA THR A 179 7.90 6.97 -14.36
C THR A 179 9.09 7.41 -15.23
N LYS A 180 9.37 8.73 -15.26
CA LYS A 180 10.51 9.28 -16.00
C LYS A 180 11.85 9.00 -15.32
N LEU A 181 11.93 9.18 -14.00
CA LEU A 181 13.14 8.99 -13.21
C LEU A 181 13.63 7.53 -13.25
N PHE A 182 12.71 6.58 -13.11
CA PHE A 182 13.04 5.14 -13.07
C PHE A 182 13.01 4.48 -14.46
N GLY A 183 12.53 5.18 -15.49
CA GLY A 183 12.47 4.67 -16.86
C GLY A 183 11.51 3.49 -17.04
N TYR A 184 10.54 3.32 -16.13
CA TYR A 184 9.60 2.21 -16.16
C TYR A 184 8.19 2.72 -15.78
N PRO A 185 7.14 2.44 -16.58
CA PRO A 185 5.79 2.92 -16.30
C PRO A 185 5.17 2.22 -15.09
N TYR A 186 4.23 2.89 -14.44
CA TYR A 186 3.43 2.27 -13.39
C TYR A 186 2.64 1.07 -13.96
N PRO A 187 2.74 -0.13 -13.36
CA PRO A 187 2.27 -1.36 -14.01
C PRO A 187 0.78 -1.68 -13.81
N LEU A 188 0.08 -1.01 -12.89
CA LEU A 188 -1.33 -1.29 -12.60
C LEU A 188 -2.26 -0.29 -13.28
N SER A 189 -3.51 -0.69 -13.51
CA SER A 189 -4.55 0.15 -14.11
C SER A 189 -5.16 1.18 -13.17
N LYS A 190 -4.93 1.03 -11.85
CA LYS A 190 -5.39 1.95 -10.82
C LYS A 190 -4.35 2.18 -9.73
N LEU A 191 -4.50 3.28 -9.01
CA LEU A 191 -3.83 3.55 -7.75
C LEU A 191 -4.83 4.23 -6.83
N ASP A 192 -5.13 3.58 -5.70
CA ASP A 192 -6.03 4.12 -4.70
C ASP A 192 -5.24 4.56 -3.46
N LEU A 193 -5.64 5.67 -2.87
CA LEU A 193 -5.12 6.18 -1.60
C LEU A 193 -6.28 6.22 -0.61
N VAL A 194 -6.18 5.51 0.50
CA VAL A 194 -7.27 5.44 1.49
C VAL A 194 -6.81 5.92 2.86
N ALA A 195 -7.56 6.88 3.43
CA ALA A 195 -7.38 7.30 4.81
C ALA A 195 -8.14 6.37 5.75
N ILE A 196 -7.42 5.70 6.63
CA ILE A 196 -7.95 4.80 7.66
C ILE A 196 -7.91 5.53 9.01
N PRO A 197 -9.01 5.53 9.80
CA PRO A 197 -9.08 6.22 11.08
C PRO A 197 -7.99 5.76 12.06
N ASP A 198 -7.94 4.44 12.32
CA ASP A 198 -6.92 3.84 13.17
C ASP A 198 -5.88 3.13 12.32
N PHE A 199 -4.66 3.67 12.30
CA PHE A 199 -3.54 3.10 11.54
C PHE A 199 -2.24 3.20 12.36
N ALA A 200 -1.57 2.06 12.56
CA ALA A 200 -0.40 1.97 13.43
C ALA A 200 0.76 2.84 12.93
N CYS A 201 1.03 2.80 11.63
CA CYS A 201 2.06 3.58 10.95
C CYS A 201 1.49 4.90 10.41
N ASN A 202 2.31 5.63 9.63
CA ASN A 202 1.81 6.78 8.86
C ASN A 202 1.11 6.32 7.58
N ALA A 203 1.71 5.36 6.88
CA ALA A 203 1.18 4.78 5.65
C ALA A 203 1.76 3.37 5.41
N MET A 204 1.29 2.70 4.36
CA MET A 204 1.76 1.40 3.89
C MET A 204 1.50 1.27 2.39
N GLU A 205 2.52 0.85 1.65
CA GLU A 205 2.61 0.91 0.19
C GLU A 205 1.84 -0.19 -0.56
N ASN A 206 0.77 -0.76 0.01
CA ASN A 206 0.12 -1.93 -0.58
C ASN A 206 -0.21 -1.69 -2.07
N TRP A 207 0.20 -2.61 -2.93
CA TRP A 207 0.32 -2.32 -4.37
C TRP A 207 -1.06 -2.03 -4.99
N GLY A 208 -1.26 -0.79 -5.44
CA GLY A 208 -2.53 -0.33 -6.02
C GLY A 208 -3.60 0.11 -5.00
N LEU A 209 -3.33 0.00 -3.69
CA LEU A 209 -4.20 0.48 -2.60
C LEU A 209 -3.34 0.93 -1.40
N ILE A 210 -2.76 2.12 -1.50
CA ILE A 210 -1.94 2.67 -0.43
C ILE A 210 -2.84 3.11 0.73
N THR A 211 -2.54 2.63 1.93
CA THR A 211 -3.30 2.94 3.14
C THR A 211 -2.55 3.97 3.98
N TYR A 212 -3.26 4.96 4.52
CA TYR A 212 -2.68 6.04 5.31
C TYR A 212 -3.45 6.21 6.62
N ARG A 213 -2.77 6.70 7.64
CA ARG A 213 -3.43 7.41 8.75
C ARG A 213 -4.05 8.70 8.21
N GLU A 214 -5.21 9.11 8.74
CA GLU A 214 -5.87 10.36 8.34
C GLU A 214 -4.91 11.57 8.34
N THR A 215 -4.09 11.73 9.38
CA THR A 215 -3.14 12.86 9.50
C THR A 215 -1.98 12.83 8.50
N ALA A 216 -1.75 11.69 7.84
CA ALA A 216 -0.69 11.51 6.86
C ALA A 216 -1.16 11.66 5.40
N LEU A 217 -2.48 11.79 5.18
CA LEU A 217 -3.08 11.94 3.85
C LEU A 217 -3.96 13.19 3.71
N LEU A 218 -4.71 13.52 4.76
CA LEU A 218 -5.76 14.54 4.70
C LEU A 218 -5.22 15.92 5.07
N ILE A 219 -5.58 16.91 4.27
CA ILE A 219 -5.27 18.32 4.50
C ILE A 219 -6.57 19.12 4.45
N ASP A 220 -6.89 19.77 5.56
CA ASP A 220 -7.90 20.84 5.59
C ASP A 220 -7.28 22.15 5.05
N PRO A 221 -7.76 22.69 3.91
CA PRO A 221 -7.22 23.92 3.33
C PRO A 221 -7.34 25.16 4.24
N LYS A 222 -8.26 25.17 5.19
CA LYS A 222 -8.49 26.31 6.09
C LYS A 222 -7.65 26.24 7.36
N ASN A 223 -7.42 25.03 7.87
CA ASN A 223 -6.84 24.83 9.20
C ASN A 223 -5.44 24.20 9.19
N SER A 224 -5.01 23.60 8.08
CA SER A 224 -3.73 22.89 8.02
C SER A 224 -2.58 23.84 7.70
N SER A 225 -1.50 23.71 8.47
CA SER A 225 -0.27 24.48 8.25
C SER A 225 0.47 24.07 6.96
N LEU A 226 1.31 24.96 6.44
CA LEU A 226 2.22 24.64 5.33
C LEU A 226 3.15 23.46 5.66
N LEU A 227 3.61 23.36 6.90
CA LEU A 227 4.43 22.23 7.36
C LEU A 227 3.65 20.91 7.30
N SER A 228 2.36 20.92 7.61
CA SER A 228 1.50 19.74 7.48
C SER A 228 1.36 19.34 6.01
N GLN A 229 1.12 20.31 5.11
CA GLN A 229 1.04 20.05 3.66
C GLN A 229 2.34 19.46 3.11
N GLN A 230 3.49 19.98 3.56
CA GLN A 230 4.81 19.48 3.20
C GLN A 230 5.01 18.04 3.70
N LYS A 231 4.67 17.73 4.96
CA LYS A 231 4.78 16.38 5.51
C LYS A 231 3.90 15.38 4.75
N VAL A 232 2.65 15.73 4.49
CA VAL A 232 1.74 14.90 3.68
C VAL A 232 2.30 14.69 2.26
N ALA A 233 2.85 15.74 1.64
CA ALA A 233 3.47 15.60 0.32
C ALA A 233 4.67 14.65 0.33
N LEU A 234 5.52 14.71 1.36
CA LEU A 234 6.65 13.78 1.53
C LEU A 234 6.16 12.34 1.74
N THR A 235 5.21 12.11 2.65
CA THR A 235 4.66 10.77 2.87
C THR A 235 4.02 10.21 1.61
N VAL A 236 3.15 10.97 0.94
CA VAL A 236 2.51 10.50 -0.30
C VAL A 236 3.56 10.21 -1.38
N ALA A 237 4.59 11.05 -1.52
CA ALA A 237 5.67 10.78 -2.47
C ALA A 237 6.50 9.54 -2.10
N HIS A 238 6.69 9.26 -0.81
CA HIS A 238 7.35 8.05 -0.30
C HIS A 238 6.59 6.81 -0.76
N GLU A 239 5.30 6.72 -0.43
CA GLU A 239 4.48 5.55 -0.75
C GLU A 239 4.33 5.32 -2.26
N VAL A 240 4.21 6.39 -3.05
CA VAL A 240 4.14 6.26 -4.51
C VAL A 240 5.45 5.72 -5.08
N SER A 241 6.61 6.05 -4.49
CA SER A 241 7.90 5.52 -4.95
C SER A 241 8.04 4.02 -4.69
N HIS A 242 7.42 3.51 -3.64
CA HIS A 242 7.42 2.08 -3.32
C HIS A 242 6.74 1.21 -4.38
N MET A 243 5.90 1.79 -5.25
CA MET A 243 5.36 1.08 -6.41
C MET A 243 6.47 0.48 -7.30
N TRP A 244 7.67 1.06 -7.28
CA TRP A 244 8.89 0.49 -7.87
C TRP A 244 9.77 -0.19 -6.82
N PHE A 245 10.12 0.52 -5.74
CA PHE A 245 11.05 0.07 -4.70
C PHE A 245 10.32 -0.49 -3.48
N GLY A 246 9.99 -1.77 -3.51
CA GLY A 246 9.22 -2.48 -2.49
C GLY A 246 8.23 -3.41 -3.16
N ASN A 247 7.48 -2.89 -4.13
CA ASN A 247 6.44 -3.66 -4.82
C ASN A 247 6.97 -4.41 -6.03
N LEU A 248 7.42 -3.66 -7.05
CA LEU A 248 7.97 -4.24 -8.28
C LEU A 248 9.27 -5.00 -7.95
N VAL A 249 10.23 -4.31 -7.34
CA VAL A 249 11.47 -4.89 -6.83
C VAL A 249 11.40 -4.93 -5.31
N THR A 250 11.43 -6.12 -4.73
CA THR A 250 11.33 -6.33 -3.27
C THR A 250 12.63 -6.92 -2.77
N MET A 251 13.09 -6.49 -1.60
CA MET A 251 14.22 -7.12 -0.91
C MET A 251 14.00 -8.64 -0.72
N SER A 252 15.09 -9.40 -0.76
CA SER A 252 15.01 -10.87 -0.60
C SER A 252 14.62 -11.28 0.83
N TRP A 253 15.00 -10.46 1.80
CA TRP A 253 14.71 -10.67 3.22
C TRP A 253 14.75 -9.35 3.98
N TRP A 254 14.10 -9.33 5.14
CA TRP A 254 13.95 -8.15 6.00
C TRP A 254 15.27 -7.52 6.47
N THR A 255 16.38 -8.26 6.45
CA THR A 255 17.72 -7.69 6.73
C THR A 255 18.12 -6.60 5.73
N ASP A 256 17.58 -6.66 4.52
CA ASP A 256 17.85 -5.71 3.44
C ASP A 256 16.67 -4.73 3.23
N LEU A 257 15.83 -4.52 4.25
CA LEU A 257 14.68 -3.62 4.19
C LEU A 257 15.04 -2.20 3.73
N TRP A 258 16.28 -1.76 3.97
CA TRP A 258 16.80 -0.47 3.50
C TRP A 258 16.74 -0.30 1.97
N LEU A 259 16.69 -1.40 1.19
CA LEU A 259 16.50 -1.35 -0.26
C LEU A 259 15.12 -0.79 -0.64
N ASN A 260 14.12 -0.97 0.22
CA ASN A 260 12.80 -0.36 0.06
C ASN A 260 12.81 1.04 0.69
N GLU A 261 12.96 1.09 2.02
CA GLU A 261 12.79 2.29 2.84
C GLU A 261 13.81 3.40 2.53
N GLY A 262 15.06 3.02 2.28
CA GLY A 262 16.13 3.97 1.96
C GLY A 262 15.93 4.59 0.59
N PHE A 263 15.55 3.80 -0.41
CA PHE A 263 15.23 4.29 -1.74
C PHE A 263 13.98 5.16 -1.74
N ALA A 264 12.93 4.76 -1.02
CA ALA A 264 11.71 5.55 -0.91
C ALA A 264 11.96 6.89 -0.19
N THR A 265 12.74 6.87 0.90
CA THR A 265 13.17 8.09 1.59
C THR A 265 13.98 9.01 0.68
N TRP A 266 14.89 8.49 -0.13
CA TRP A 266 15.65 9.30 -1.07
C TRP A 266 14.74 9.87 -2.19
N ALA A 267 13.91 9.03 -2.78
CA ALA A 267 13.03 9.37 -3.89
C ALA A 267 11.98 10.43 -3.51
N GLN A 268 11.43 10.37 -2.29
CA GLN A 268 10.42 11.33 -1.82
C GLN A 268 10.95 12.77 -1.85
N TYR A 269 12.21 13.00 -1.45
CA TYR A 269 12.79 14.34 -1.40
C TYR A 269 13.02 14.89 -2.81
N LEU A 270 13.52 14.05 -3.73
CA LEU A 270 13.69 14.44 -5.13
C LEU A 270 12.35 14.79 -5.79
N ALA A 271 11.32 13.97 -5.59
CA ALA A 271 10.02 14.19 -6.18
C ALA A 271 9.36 15.45 -5.63
N VAL A 272 9.38 15.66 -4.31
CA VAL A 272 8.73 16.84 -3.71
C VAL A 272 9.49 18.13 -4.05
N ASP A 273 10.81 18.12 -4.08
CA ASP A 273 11.60 19.29 -4.49
C ASP A 273 11.32 19.69 -5.94
N TYR A 274 11.24 18.70 -6.84
CA TYR A 274 10.92 18.94 -8.26
C TYR A 274 9.47 19.39 -8.47
N CYS A 275 8.50 18.70 -7.86
CA CYS A 275 7.07 18.93 -8.10
C CYS A 275 6.47 20.11 -7.30
N PHE A 276 7.10 20.44 -6.17
CA PHE A 276 6.66 21.45 -5.19
C PHE A 276 7.85 22.25 -4.63
N PRO A 277 8.61 22.98 -5.47
CA PRO A 277 9.84 23.68 -5.06
C PRO A 277 9.59 24.76 -3.99
N ASN A 278 8.36 25.26 -3.88
CA ASN A 278 7.95 26.19 -2.84
C ASN A 278 8.05 25.61 -1.42
N TYR A 279 8.06 24.29 -1.25
CA TYR A 279 8.21 23.65 0.05
C TYR A 279 9.64 23.64 0.58
N ARG A 280 10.66 23.87 -0.27
CA ARG A 280 12.08 23.93 0.13
C ARG A 280 12.49 22.76 1.04
N VAL A 281 12.13 21.54 0.66
CA VAL A 281 12.28 20.32 1.49
C VAL A 281 13.71 20.01 1.89
N TRP A 282 14.70 20.46 1.12
CA TRP A 282 16.11 20.27 1.45
C TRP A 282 16.58 21.09 2.66
N VAL A 283 15.93 22.23 2.94
CA VAL A 283 16.28 23.06 4.10
C VAL A 283 15.93 22.36 5.42
N SER A 284 14.87 21.54 5.40
CA SER A 284 14.41 20.76 6.56
C SER A 284 14.87 19.29 6.52
N CYS A 285 15.67 18.90 5.54
CA CYS A 285 16.17 17.53 5.42
C CYS A 285 17.20 17.25 6.53
N PRO A 286 17.05 16.18 7.35
CA PRO A 286 18.03 15.83 8.36
C PRO A 286 19.45 15.65 7.81
N CYS A 287 19.57 15.18 6.55
CA CYS A 287 20.84 14.97 5.86
C CYS A 287 21.58 16.28 5.51
N ALA A 288 20.88 17.41 5.45
CA ALA A 288 21.48 18.72 5.15
C ALA A 288 22.46 19.21 6.23
N SER A 289 22.47 18.55 7.40
CA SER A 289 23.43 18.80 8.48
C SER A 289 24.76 18.05 8.34
N SER A 290 24.90 17.17 7.33
CA SER A 290 26.13 16.44 7.03
C SER A 290 26.73 16.93 5.73
N ASP A 291 28.03 17.26 5.74
CA ASP A 291 28.83 17.77 4.58
C ASP A 291 28.88 16.80 3.37
N PHE A 292 28.09 15.73 3.37
CA PHE A 292 27.98 14.73 2.32
C PHE A 292 26.85 15.00 1.31
N CYS A 293 25.96 15.97 1.57
CA CYS A 293 24.90 16.31 0.63
C CYS A 293 25.44 17.17 -0.52
N LEU A 294 25.52 16.53 -1.68
CA LEU A 294 25.82 17.08 -3.00
C LEU A 294 25.22 18.48 -3.20
N ALA A 295 26.00 19.33 -3.86
CA ALA A 295 25.65 20.67 -4.29
C ALA A 295 24.20 20.75 -4.81
N PRO A 296 23.50 21.89 -4.61
CA PRO A 296 22.12 22.06 -5.06
C PRO A 296 22.01 21.66 -6.53
N LEU A 297 21.20 20.65 -6.84
CA LEU A 297 20.86 20.27 -8.20
C LEU A 297 19.90 21.33 -8.78
N THR A 298 20.36 22.57 -8.91
CA THR A 298 19.60 23.72 -9.43
C THR A 298 19.59 23.79 -10.96
N SER A 299 19.86 22.69 -11.66
CA SER A 299 19.72 22.65 -13.12
C SER A 299 18.89 21.44 -13.59
N PRO A 300 17.91 21.61 -14.50
CA PRO A 300 17.05 20.52 -15.01
C PRO A 300 17.77 19.56 -15.99
N THR A 301 19.10 19.55 -16.01
CA THR A 301 19.90 18.96 -17.09
C THR A 301 19.90 17.43 -17.12
N TRP A 302 19.50 16.77 -16.02
CA TRP A 302 19.50 15.30 -15.92
C TRP A 302 18.35 14.60 -16.66
N LEU A 303 17.37 15.36 -17.15
CA LEU A 303 16.26 14.82 -17.94
C LEU A 303 16.47 14.96 -19.46
N ALA A 304 17.65 15.39 -19.91
CA ALA A 304 18.02 15.38 -21.32
C ALA A 304 18.31 13.94 -21.77
N THR A 305 17.46 13.45 -22.67
CA THR A 305 17.63 12.18 -23.40
C THR A 305 19.05 12.06 -23.99
N PRO A 306 19.71 10.89 -23.91
CA PRO A 306 20.88 10.66 -24.75
C PRO A 306 20.40 10.63 -26.20
N SER A 307 20.84 11.60 -27.01
CA SER A 307 20.77 11.48 -28.45
C SER A 307 21.77 10.42 -28.88
N PHE A 308 21.29 9.21 -29.13
CA PHE A 308 22.06 8.24 -29.91
C PHE A 308 21.94 8.64 -31.38
N SER A 309 22.98 9.32 -31.89
CA SER A 309 23.20 9.40 -33.33
C SER A 309 23.55 8.01 -33.85
N THR A 310 22.83 7.60 -34.89
CA THR A 310 23.03 6.42 -35.73
C THR A 310 24.47 6.22 -36.18
#